data_AF-A0A927ZBR6-F1
#
_entry.id   AF-A0A927ZBR6-F1
#
_cell.length_a   1.000
_cell.length_b   1.000
_cell.length_c   1.000
_cell.angle_alpha   90.00
_cell.angle_beta   90.00
_cell.angle_gamma   90.00
#
_symmetry.space_group_name_H-M   'P 1'
#
loop_
_entity.id
_entity.type
_entity.pdbx_description
1 polymer ?
#
loop_
_entity_poly.entity_id
_entity_poly.type
_entity_poly.pdbx_seq_one_letter_code
_entity_poly.pdbx_strand_id
1 'polypeptide(L)'
;SYCVFGQEFQKEGDWAKYVKSVIVFGKAELVEDADEIVRISRLLCDKFPCPKEYVENEISKDAPRTLVIAINIEDMNGKLVHEA
;
A
#
# COMPACT_ATOMS: atom_id res chain seq x y z
N SER A 1 -7.12 7.88 -8.17
CA SER A 1 -7.71 6.94 -7.20
C SER A 1 -6.79 5.74 -7.05
N TYR A 2 -6.82 5.05 -5.92
CA TYR A 2 -6.03 3.84 -5.65
C TYR A 2 -6.95 2.78 -5.05
N CYS A 3 -6.89 1.57 -5.57
CA CYS A 3 -7.77 0.48 -5.16
C CYS A 3 -6.94 -0.71 -4.68
N VAL A 4 -7.28 -1.24 -3.51
CA VAL A 4 -6.73 -2.49 -2.97
C VAL A 4 -7.85 -3.49 -2.80
N PHE A 5 -7.56 -4.76 -3.09
CA PHE A 5 -8.47 -5.88 -2.83
C PHE A 5 -7.68 -7.04 -2.23
N GLY A 6 -8.38 -7.90 -1.49
CA GLY A 6 -7.76 -9.06 -0.86
C GLY A 6 -8.56 -9.57 0.33
N GLN A 7 -7.93 -10.40 1.16
CA GLN A 7 -8.56 -11.08 2.30
C GLN A 7 -9.83 -11.85 1.89
N GLU A 8 -9.74 -12.55 0.76
CA GLU A 8 -10.81 -13.42 0.29
C GLU A 8 -11.12 -14.49 1.34
N PHE A 9 -12.39 -14.79 1.53
CA PHE A 9 -12.81 -15.89 2.38
C PHE A 9 -14.03 -16.59 1.78
N GLN A 10 -14.19 -17.87 2.13
CA GLN A 10 -15.35 -18.66 1.74
C GLN A 10 -16.12 -19.02 3.02
N LYS A 11 -17.44 -18.82 3.00
CA LYS A 11 -18.30 -19.27 4.08
C LYS A 11 -18.62 -20.75 3.89
N GLU A 12 -18.78 -21.46 4.99
CA GLU A 12 -19.21 -22.85 4.95
C GLU A 12 -20.58 -22.97 4.25
N GLY A 13 -20.68 -23.88 3.29
CA GLY A 13 -21.89 -24.10 2.50
C GLY A 13 -22.13 -23.11 1.36
N ASP A 14 -21.29 -22.09 1.20
CA ASP A 14 -21.40 -21.12 0.09
C ASP A 14 -20.51 -21.54 -1.08
N TRP A 15 -21.02 -21.49 -2.31
CA TRP A 15 -20.27 -21.95 -3.49
C TRP A 15 -19.29 -20.90 -3.99
N ALA A 16 -19.58 -19.61 -3.80
CA ALA A 16 -18.74 -18.50 -4.21
C ALA A 16 -17.95 -17.90 -3.04
N LYS A 17 -16.87 -17.20 -3.39
CA LYS A 17 -16.02 -16.49 -2.43
C LYS A 17 -16.56 -15.10 -2.15
N TYR A 18 -16.20 -14.61 -0.97
CA TYR A 18 -16.36 -13.23 -0.57
C TYR A 18 -15.06 -12.47 -0.79
N VAL A 19 -15.13 -11.37 -1.53
CA VAL A 19 -13.98 -10.52 -1.85
C VAL A 19 -14.18 -9.14 -1.23
N LYS A 20 -13.14 -8.62 -0.57
CA LYS A 20 -13.12 -7.27 -0.03
C LYS A 20 -12.28 -6.37 -0.92
N SER A 21 -12.74 -5.14 -1.13
CA SER A 21 -11.96 -4.09 -1.74
C SER A 21 -12.19 -2.75 -1.05
N VAL A 22 -11.18 -1.89 -1.13
CA VAL A 22 -11.23 -0.49 -0.71
C VAL A 22 -10.68 0.35 -1.84
N ILE A 23 -11.39 1.41 -2.21
CA ILE A 23 -10.95 2.43 -3.15
C ILE A 23 -10.84 3.77 -2.42
N VAL A 24 -9.76 4.49 -2.69
CA VAL A 24 -9.55 5.86 -2.22
C VAL A 24 -9.52 6.82 -3.41
N PHE A 25 -10.15 7.97 -3.23
CA PHE A 25 -10.03 9.16 -4.07
C PHE A 25 -9.32 10.25 -3.27
N GLY A 26 -8.49 11.01 -3.96
CA GLY A 26 -7.65 12.01 -3.32
C GLY A 26 -6.70 12.65 -4.32
N LYS A 27 -5.92 13.61 -3.82
CA LYS A 27 -4.92 14.32 -4.59
C LYS A 27 -3.55 13.67 -4.40
N ALA A 28 -2.90 13.36 -5.52
CA ALA A 28 -1.54 12.86 -5.54
C ALA A 28 -0.56 14.04 -5.60
N GLU A 29 0.47 14.01 -4.76
CA GLU A 29 1.54 15.00 -4.73
C GLU A 29 2.91 14.33 -4.66
N LEU A 30 3.92 15.00 -5.22
CA LEU A 30 5.31 14.56 -5.13
C LEU A 30 5.86 14.95 -3.77
N VAL A 31 6.52 14.02 -3.10
CA VAL A 31 7.33 14.31 -1.92
C VAL A 31 8.73 14.67 -2.42
N GLU A 32 9.16 15.91 -2.18
CA GLU A 32 10.48 16.42 -2.63
C GLU A 32 11.53 16.42 -1.51
N ASP A 33 11.10 16.36 -0.25
CA ASP A 33 12.01 16.33 0.89
C ASP A 33 12.74 14.98 0.98
N ALA A 34 14.07 15.02 0.94
CA ALA A 34 14.90 13.82 0.88
C ALA A 34 14.83 12.98 2.16
N ASP A 35 14.74 13.63 3.33
CA ASP A 35 14.64 12.93 4.61
C ASP A 35 13.27 12.23 4.73
N GLU A 36 12.22 12.84 4.22
CA GLU A 36 10.87 12.28 4.15
C GLU A 36 10.79 11.10 3.17
N ILE A 37 11.44 11.19 2.01
CA ILE A 37 11.56 10.06 1.06
C ILE A 37 12.24 8.86 1.74
N VAL A 38 13.34 9.09 2.45
CA VAL A 38 14.06 8.04 3.20
C VAL A 38 13.16 7.44 4.28
N ARG A 39 12.47 8.28 5.05
CA ARG A 39 11.56 7.86 6.12
C ARG A 39 10.41 7.00 5.58
N ILE A 40 9.77 7.42 4.50
CA ILE A 40 8.66 6.70 3.86
C ILE A 40 9.15 5.37 3.28
N SER A 41 10.30 5.37 2.60
CA SER A 41 10.89 4.15 2.03
C SER A 41 11.14 3.10 3.12
N ARG A 42 11.65 3.52 4.28
CA ARG A 42 11.84 2.66 5.45
C ARG A 42 10.54 2.09 6.00
N LEU A 43 9.53 2.94 6.19
CA LEU A 43 8.20 2.52 6.65
C LEU A 43 7.56 1.51 5.70
N LEU A 44 7.79 1.64 4.40
CA LEU A 44 7.30 0.69 3.40
C LEU A 44 8.04 -0.64 3.51
N CYS A 45 9.38 -0.64 3.59
CA CYS A 45 10.19 -1.84 3.77
C CYS A 45 9.81 -2.63 5.04
N ASP A 46 9.51 -1.94 6.15
CA ASP A 46 9.09 -2.57 7.41
C ASP A 46 7.77 -3.35 7.32
N LYS A 47 6.98 -3.17 6.24
CA LYS A 47 5.78 -3.99 5.97
C LYS A 47 6.12 -5.38 5.43
N PHE A 48 7.37 -5.61 5.03
CA PHE A 48 7.84 -6.87 4.48
C PHE A 48 8.79 -7.56 5.46
N PRO A 49 8.89 -8.90 5.44
CA PRO A 49 9.79 -9.66 6.31
C PRO A 49 11.25 -9.55 5.83
N CYS A 50 11.79 -8.34 5.82
CA CYS A 50 13.15 -8.03 5.39
C CYS A 50 14.10 -7.87 6.59
N PRO A 51 15.33 -8.41 6.55
CA PRO A 51 16.35 -8.13 7.56
C PRO A 51 16.70 -6.64 7.61
N LYS A 52 16.96 -6.09 8.79
CA LYS A 52 17.30 -4.67 8.96
C LYS A 52 18.50 -4.23 8.11
N GLU A 53 19.55 -5.04 8.07
CA GLU A 53 20.76 -4.74 7.29
C GLU A 53 20.48 -4.63 5.79
N TYR A 54 19.61 -5.49 5.27
CA TYR A 54 19.16 -5.42 3.88
C TYR A 54 18.42 -4.10 3.60
N VAL A 55 17.52 -3.70 4.50
CA VAL A 55 16.77 -2.45 4.38
C VAL A 55 17.70 -1.23 4.39
N GLU A 56 18.70 -1.18 5.27
CA GLU A 56 19.67 -0.07 5.28
C GLU A 56 20.47 0.01 3.98
N ASN A 57 20.91 -1.13 3.46
CA ASN A 57 21.67 -1.18 2.21
C ASN A 57 20.85 -0.62 1.04
N GLU A 58 19.61 -1.10 0.86
CA GLU A 58 18.74 -0.64 -0.23
C GLU A 58 18.36 0.84 -0.07
N ILE A 59 18.05 1.31 1.14
CA ILE A 59 17.76 2.73 1.39
C ILE A 59 18.95 3.62 1.02
N SER A 60 20.16 3.27 1.47
CA SER A 60 21.36 4.06 1.19
C SER A 60 21.66 4.16 -0.31
N LYS A 61 21.34 3.10 -1.06
CA LYS A 61 21.63 2.97 -2.49
C LYS A 61 20.54 3.62 -3.35
N ASP A 62 19.27 3.42 -3.02
CA ASP A 62 18.16 3.68 -3.94
C ASP A 62 17.23 4.82 -3.49
N ALA A 63 17.18 5.19 -2.20
CA ALA A 63 16.32 6.29 -1.74
C ALA A 63 16.61 7.64 -2.45
N PRO A 64 17.87 8.05 -2.73
CA PRO A 64 18.15 9.29 -3.46
C PRO A 64 17.63 9.31 -4.91
N ARG A 65 17.25 8.15 -5.46
CA ARG A 65 16.73 7.98 -6.82
C ARG A 65 15.28 7.52 -6.83
N THR A 66 14.65 7.44 -5.66
CA THR A 66 13.27 6.99 -5.49
C THR A 66 12.33 8.18 -5.56
N LEU A 67 11.29 8.07 -6.39
CA LEU A 67 10.22 9.05 -6.46
C LEU A 67 9.07 8.59 -5.56
N VAL A 68 8.68 9.43 -4.60
CA VAL A 68 7.59 9.14 -3.67
C VAL A 68 6.39 10.01 -4.00
N ILE A 69 5.22 9.38 -4.13
CA ILE A 69 3.93 10.04 -4.36
C ILE A 69 3.07 9.83 -3.12
N ALA A 70 2.70 10.91 -2.46
CA ALA A 70 1.72 10.89 -1.38
C ALA A 70 0.31 11.06 -1.98
N ILE A 71 -0.65 10.28 -1.50
CA ILE A 71 -2.07 10.46 -1.83
C ILE A 71 -2.76 11.03 -0.59
N ASN A 72 -3.13 12.31 -0.67
CA ASN A 72 -4.00 12.95 0.32
C ASN A 72 -5.43 12.50 0.07
N ILE A 73 -5.89 11.54 0.89
CA ILE A 73 -7.20 10.91 0.75
C ILE A 73 -8.30 11.93 1.05
N GLU A 74 -9.21 12.11 0.10
CA GLU A 74 -10.39 12.97 0.20
C GLU A 74 -11.66 12.14 0.44
N ASP A 75 -11.72 10.94 -0.14
CA ASP A 75 -12.85 10.01 -0.01
C ASP A 75 -12.35 8.56 -0.02
N MET A 76 -13.00 7.69 0.76
CA MET A 76 -12.67 6.29 0.88
C MET A 76 -13.95 5.46 0.93
N ASN A 77 -14.06 4.48 0.04
CA ASN A 77 -15.20 3.58 -0.06
C ASN A 77 -14.75 2.12 -0.03
N GLY A 78 -15.53 1.27 0.64
CA GLY A 78 -15.27 -0.17 0.74
C GLY A 78 -16.41 -1.00 0.16
N LYS A 79 -16.09 -2.14 -0.45
CA LYS A 79 -17.08 -3.10 -0.94
C LYS A 79 -16.73 -4.51 -0.45
N LEU A 80 -17.76 -5.22 -0.01
CA LEU A 80 -17.74 -6.67 0.17
C LEU A 80 -18.63 -7.27 -0.92
N VAL A 81 -18.04 -8.06 -1.81
CA VAL A 81 -18.75 -8.74 -2.91
C VAL A 81 -18.89 -10.21 -2.57
N HIS A 82 -20.06 -10.77 -2.87
CA HIS A 82 -20.27 -12.20 -3.01
C HIS A 82 -20.34 -12.49 -4.52
N GLU A 83 -19.36 -13.20 -5.08
CA GLU A 83 -19.22 -13.42 -6.54
C GLU A 83 -20.24 -14.43 -7.13
N ALA A 84 -21.38 -14.63 -6.45
CA ALA A 84 -22.43 -15.57 -6.84
C ALA A 84 -23.46 -14.97 -7.79
#